data_AF-A0A922MBW3-F1
#
_entry.id   AF-A0A922MBW3-F1
#
_cell.length_a   1.000
_cell.length_b   1.000
_cell.length_c   1.000
_cell.angle_alpha   90.00
_cell.angle_beta   90.00
_cell.angle_gamma   90.00
#
_symmetry.space_group_name_H-M   'P 1'
#
loop_
_entity.id
_entity.type
_entity.pdbx_description
1 polymer ?
#
loop_
_entity_poly.entity_id
_entity_poly.type
_entity_poly.pdbx_seq_one_letter_code
_entity_poly.pdbx_strand_id
1 'polypeptide(L)'
;MVSLTYFGLRHTPWTVLVLIFFIESVMGNYAKSFYIHWNTTNSIFRIDNTDHVFDLNKGNAQFEYDQVNIICPVYTPGTFEEDTEKYIIYNVSKEEYDTCRITNPNPGL
;
A
#
# COMPACT_ATOMS: atom_id res chain seq x y z
N MET A 1 -26.16 5.28 56.10
CA MET A 1 -25.19 6.24 55.53
C MET A 1 -24.23 5.47 54.64
N VAL A 2 -24.58 5.23 53.37
CA VAL A 2 -23.63 5.12 52.24
C VAL A 2 -24.43 5.57 51.02
N SER A 3 -24.08 6.76 50.51
CA SER A 3 -24.75 7.35 49.36
C SER A 3 -24.26 6.63 48.10
N LEU A 4 -25.16 5.99 47.38
CA LEU A 4 -24.91 5.46 46.05
C LEU A 4 -24.93 6.65 45.06
N THR A 5 -23.88 7.46 45.06
CA THR A 5 -23.75 8.54 44.08
C THR A 5 -23.41 7.93 42.72
N TYR A 6 -24.44 7.82 41.89
CA TYR A 6 -24.34 7.76 40.44
C TYR A 6 -23.25 8.73 39.98
N PHE A 7 -22.13 8.18 39.50
CA PHE A 7 -21.15 8.92 38.70
C PHE A 7 -21.81 9.23 37.35
N GLY A 8 -22.71 10.20 37.35
CA GLY A 8 -23.22 10.80 36.12
C GLY A 8 -22.08 11.55 35.47
N LEU A 9 -21.44 10.95 34.46
CA LEU A 9 -20.60 11.70 33.52
C LEU A 9 -21.48 12.74 32.85
N ARG A 10 -21.51 13.95 33.40
CA ARG A 10 -22.12 15.11 32.77
C ARG A 10 -21.17 15.55 31.67
N HIS A 11 -21.26 14.89 30.51
CA HIS A 11 -20.50 15.25 29.30
C HIS A 11 -20.79 16.71 28.99
N THR A 12 -19.81 17.58 29.25
CA THR A 12 -19.89 18.97 28.81
C THR A 12 -19.54 19.02 27.33
N PRO A 13 -20.20 19.87 26.52
CA PRO A 13 -19.90 19.96 25.09
C PRO A 13 -18.40 20.26 24.84
N TRP A 14 -17.75 20.96 25.78
CA TRP A 14 -16.31 21.21 25.76
C TRP A 14 -15.48 19.92 25.88
N THR A 15 -15.84 19.02 26.80
CA THR A 15 -15.13 17.73 26.91
C THR A 15 -15.27 16.87 25.66
N VAL A 16 -16.41 16.95 24.98
CA VAL A 16 -16.64 16.24 23.71
C VAL A 16 -15.81 16.85 22.59
N LEU A 17 -15.76 18.19 22.49
CA LEU A 17 -14.94 18.90 21.49
C LEU A 17 -13.43 18.63 21.66
N VAL A 18 -12.95 18.63 22.90
CA VAL A 18 -11.56 18.29 23.21
C VAL A 18 -11.26 16.84 22.79
N LEU A 19 -12.15 15.90 23.12
CA LEU A 19 -12.01 14.49 22.71
C LEU A 19 -11.99 14.33 21.18
N ILE A 20 -12.86 15.04 20.45
CA ILE A 20 -12.89 15.01 18.98
C ILE A 20 -11.57 15.53 18.40
N PHE A 21 -11.07 16.65 18.91
CA PHE A 21 -9.80 17.24 18.43
C PHE A 21 -8.60 16.32 18.69
N PHE A 22 -8.57 15.65 19.85
CA PHE A 22 -7.56 14.64 20.15
C PHE A 22 -7.69 13.40 19.25
N ILE A 23 -8.91 12.92 18.97
CA ILE A 23 -9.13 11.77 18.08
C ILE A 23 -8.67 12.10 16.65
N GLU A 24 -8.99 13.28 16.11
CA GLU A 24 -8.53 13.72 14.79
C GLU A 24 -7.00 13.80 14.71
N SER A 25 -6.33 14.23 15.79
CA SER A 25 -4.85 14.30 15.84
C SER A 25 -4.17 12.93 15.90
N VAL A 26 -4.86 11.90 16.40
CA VAL A 26 -4.32 10.53 16.52
C VAL A 26 -4.53 9.72 15.24
N MET A 27 -5.47 10.11 14.37
CA MET A 27 -5.63 9.53 13.04
C MET A 27 -4.62 10.12 12.03
N GLY A 28 -3.34 10.11 12.39
CA GLY A 28 -2.25 10.40 11.45
C GLY A 28 -2.36 9.52 10.20
N ASN A 29 -1.90 10.03 9.05
CA ASN A 29 -1.95 9.28 7.79
C ASN A 29 -1.11 8.00 7.91
N TYR A 30 -1.78 6.88 8.14
CA TYR A 30 -1.13 5.60 8.34
C TYR A 30 -0.37 5.16 7.10
N ALA A 31 0.87 4.68 7.30
CA ALA A 31 1.67 4.05 6.26
C ALA A 31 0.90 2.91 5.58
N LYS A 32 0.77 2.97 4.26
CA LYS A 32 -0.02 2.01 3.48
C LYS A 32 0.85 0.88 2.98
N SER A 33 0.30 -0.33 3.01
CA SER A 33 0.90 -1.49 2.38
C SER A 33 0.13 -1.86 1.11
N PHE A 34 0.84 -1.90 -0.01
CA PHE A 34 0.33 -2.32 -1.30
C PHE A 34 0.80 -3.74 -1.59
N TYR A 35 -0.10 -4.57 -2.13
CA TYR A 35 0.18 -5.95 -2.51
C TYR A 35 -0.11 -6.14 -3.99
N ILE A 36 0.94 -6.37 -4.78
CA ILE A 36 0.88 -6.43 -6.24
C ILE A 36 1.18 -7.86 -6.67
N HIS A 37 0.19 -8.54 -7.24
CA HIS A 37 0.39 -9.86 -7.83
C HIS A 37 0.95 -9.70 -9.25
N TRP A 38 2.22 -10.04 -9.44
CA TRP A 38 2.97 -9.87 -10.68
C TRP A 38 2.75 -11.05 -11.64
N ASN A 39 1.59 -11.10 -12.28
CA ASN A 39 1.23 -12.11 -13.27
C ASN A 39 0.35 -11.51 -14.38
N THR A 40 0.31 -12.16 -15.54
CA THR A 40 -0.44 -11.65 -16.72
C THR A 40 -1.95 -11.71 -16.55
N THR A 41 -2.45 -12.56 -15.66
CA THR A 41 -3.88 -12.73 -15.37
C THR A 41 -4.44 -11.57 -14.52
N ASN A 42 -3.58 -10.81 -13.84
CA ASN A 42 -3.99 -9.67 -13.02
C ASN A 42 -4.43 -8.48 -13.90
N SER A 43 -5.69 -8.05 -13.73
CA SER A 43 -6.33 -7.07 -14.60
C SER A 43 -5.75 -5.65 -14.50
N ILE A 44 -4.99 -5.33 -13.46
CA ILE A 44 -4.34 -3.99 -13.32
C ILE A 44 -3.28 -3.74 -14.39
N PHE A 45 -2.69 -4.81 -14.94
CA PHE A 45 -1.64 -4.75 -15.96
C PHE A 45 -2.18 -4.80 -17.39
N ARG A 46 -3.51 -4.74 -17.56
CA ARG A 46 -4.06 -4.62 -18.90
C ARG A 46 -3.72 -3.26 -19.49
N ILE A 47 -3.40 -3.26 -20.79
CA ILE A 47 -2.92 -2.08 -21.54
C ILE A 47 -3.98 -0.97 -21.60
N ASP A 48 -5.26 -1.31 -21.47
CA ASP A 48 -6.38 -0.37 -21.43
C ASP A 48 -6.62 0.25 -20.05
N ASN A 49 -5.80 -0.10 -19.05
CA ASN A 49 -5.95 0.37 -17.67
C ASN A 49 -4.68 1.10 -17.18
N THR A 50 -4.87 2.16 -16.38
CA THR A 50 -3.82 2.92 -15.70
C THR A 50 -3.62 2.51 -14.24
N ASP A 51 -4.36 1.51 -13.75
CA ASP A 51 -4.34 1.07 -12.35
C ASP A 51 -3.02 0.42 -11.90
N HIS A 52 -2.06 0.24 -12.80
CA HIS A 52 -0.70 -0.22 -12.47
C HIS A 52 0.22 0.92 -12.00
N VAL A 53 -0.25 2.17 -11.94
CA VAL A 53 0.49 3.34 -11.45
C VAL A 53 0.05 3.67 -10.04
N PHE A 54 1.00 3.79 -9.12
CA PHE A 54 0.72 4.02 -7.69
C PHE A 54 1.41 5.30 -7.19
N ASP A 55 0.64 6.18 -6.56
CA ASP A 55 1.15 7.32 -5.80
C ASP A 55 1.51 6.85 -4.38
N LEU A 56 2.80 6.88 -4.03
CA LEU A 56 3.30 6.49 -2.71
C LEU A 56 3.64 7.71 -1.83
N ASN A 57 3.59 7.51 -0.52
CA ASN A 57 3.96 8.50 0.51
C ASN A 57 3.15 9.80 0.45
N LYS A 58 1.91 9.72 -0.04
CA LYS A 58 1.05 10.88 -0.22
C LYS A 58 0.36 11.26 1.08
N GLY A 59 0.95 12.22 1.79
CA GLY A 59 0.41 12.76 3.05
C GLY A 59 0.97 12.10 4.31
N ASN A 60 1.90 11.16 4.17
CA ASN A 60 2.60 10.50 5.28
C ASN A 60 3.43 11.50 6.10
N ALA A 61 3.58 11.25 7.40
CA ALA A 61 4.47 12.04 8.23
C ALA A 61 5.95 11.74 7.91
N GLN A 62 6.85 12.61 8.38
CA GLN A 62 8.28 12.36 8.28
C GLN A 62 8.61 11.03 8.99
N PHE A 63 9.32 10.14 8.30
CA PHE A 63 9.66 8.77 8.73
C PHE A 63 8.56 7.70 8.63
N GLU A 64 7.39 8.03 8.06
CA GLU A 64 6.39 7.05 7.67
C GLU A 64 6.53 6.74 6.18
N TYR A 65 6.68 5.46 5.83
CA TYR A 65 6.88 5.03 4.47
C TYR A 65 5.85 3.98 4.08
N ASP A 66 5.20 4.22 2.95
CA ASP A 66 4.38 3.21 2.30
C ASP A 66 5.27 2.06 1.79
N GLN A 67 4.74 0.84 1.89
CA GLN A 67 5.43 -0.36 1.47
C GLN A 67 4.75 -0.97 0.25
N VAL A 68 5.54 -1.35 -0.75
CA VAL A 68 5.05 -2.10 -1.91
C VAL A 68 5.60 -3.52 -1.86
N ASN A 69 4.70 -4.50 -1.81
CA ASN A 69 5.01 -5.91 -1.80
C ASN A 69 4.69 -6.50 -3.17
N ILE A 70 5.71 -6.93 -3.91
CA ILE A 70 5.55 -7.60 -5.19
C ILE A 70 5.51 -9.11 -4.94
N ILE A 71 4.40 -9.73 -5.34
CA ILE A 71 4.12 -11.15 -5.13
C ILE A 71 4.28 -11.86 -6.48
N CYS A 72 5.23 -12.81 -6.55
CA CYS A 72 5.45 -13.63 -7.74
C CYS A 72 4.28 -14.60 -8.00
N PRO A 73 4.12 -15.10 -9.23
CA PRO A 73 3.18 -16.18 -9.53
C PRO A 73 3.47 -17.42 -8.68
N VAL A 74 2.44 -18.02 -8.11
CA VAL A 74 2.54 -19.25 -7.31
C VAL A 74 1.67 -20.33 -7.94
N TYR A 75 2.28 -21.48 -8.19
CA TYR A 75 1.63 -22.64 -8.82
C TYR A 75 1.71 -23.86 -7.91
N THR A 76 0.78 -24.79 -8.09
CA THR A 76 0.76 -26.05 -7.33
C THR A 76 1.96 -26.92 -7.66
N PRO A 77 2.52 -27.67 -6.68
CA PRO A 77 3.58 -28.65 -6.96
C PRO A 77 3.14 -29.66 -8.02
N GLY A 78 3.96 -29.88 -9.04
CA GLY A 78 3.64 -30.76 -10.18
C GLY A 78 3.09 -30.06 -11.42
N THR A 79 2.87 -28.74 -11.37
CA THR A 79 2.61 -27.94 -12.58
C THR A 79 3.85 -27.98 -13.48
N PHE A 80 3.66 -28.19 -14.79
CA PHE A 80 4.76 -28.21 -15.74
C PHE A 80 5.39 -26.83 -15.86
N GLU A 81 6.71 -26.78 -16.03
CA GLU A 81 7.46 -25.52 -16.09
C GLU A 81 7.00 -24.62 -17.26
N GLU A 82 6.59 -25.23 -18.37
CA GLU A 82 6.05 -24.56 -19.55
C GLU A 82 4.71 -23.86 -19.31
N ASP A 83 3.95 -24.31 -18.31
CA ASP A 83 2.68 -23.70 -17.89
C ASP A 83 2.87 -22.65 -16.79
N THR A 84 4.12 -22.39 -16.37
CA THR A 84 4.43 -21.42 -15.30
C THR A 84 4.99 -20.12 -15.85
N GLU A 85 4.45 -19.00 -15.37
CA GLU A 85 4.99 -17.68 -15.64
C GLU A 85 6.24 -17.41 -14.78
N LYS A 86 7.33 -16.95 -15.41
CA LYS A 86 8.59 -16.59 -14.75
C LYS A 86 9.10 -15.25 -15.27
N TYR A 87 9.53 -14.38 -14.35
CA TYR A 87 9.95 -13.02 -14.67
C TYR A 87 11.18 -12.59 -13.86
N ILE A 88 11.94 -11.65 -14.42
CA ILE A 88 12.95 -10.87 -13.70
C ILE A 88 12.44 -9.43 -13.67
N ILE A 89 12.49 -8.81 -12.48
CA ILE A 89 12.00 -7.44 -12.28
C ILE A 89 13.18 -6.49 -12.27
N TYR A 90 13.08 -5.40 -13.04
CA TYR A 90 14.11 -4.37 -13.17
C TYR A 90 13.54 -3.00 -12.78
N ASN A 91 14.34 -2.21 -12.07
CA ASN A 91 14.08 -0.78 -11.91
C ASN A 91 14.72 -0.05 -13.09
N VAL A 92 13.92 0.69 -13.85
CA VAL A 92 14.32 1.26 -15.15
C VAL A 92 13.91 2.72 -15.28
N SER A 93 14.53 3.41 -16.24
CA SER A 93 14.14 4.78 -16.59
C SER A 93 12.78 4.82 -17.31
N LYS A 94 12.19 6.02 -17.43
CA LYS A 94 10.91 6.20 -18.13
C LYS A 94 10.99 5.77 -19.61
N GLU A 95 12.09 6.06 -20.28
CA GLU A 95 12.30 5.68 -21.69
C GLU A 95 12.36 4.15 -21.88
N GLU A 96 13.09 3.46 -21.00
CA GLU A 96 13.20 2.00 -21.04
C GLU A 96 11.88 1.30 -20.66
N TYR A 97 11.11 1.90 -19.74
CA TYR A 97 9.75 1.46 -19.43
C TYR A 97 8.83 1.57 -20.66
N ASP A 98 8.84 2.72 -21.34
CA ASP A 98 7.97 2.97 -22.50
C ASP A 98 8.34 2.11 -23.72
N THR A 99 9.63 1.80 -23.89
CA THR A 99 10.14 0.98 -25.01
C THR A 99 10.19 -0.52 -24.68
N CYS A 100 9.97 -0.90 -23.42
CA CYS A 100 10.12 -2.27 -22.91
C CYS A 100 11.49 -2.88 -23.25
N ARG A 101 12.55 -2.07 -23.32
CA ARG A 101 13.90 -2.50 -23.68
C ARG A 101 14.91 -1.98 -22.67
N ILE A 102 15.63 -2.93 -22.05
CA ILE A 102 16.74 -2.63 -21.16
C ILE A 102 17.96 -2.31 -22.03
N THR A 103 18.48 -1.10 -21.89
CA THR A 103 19.67 -0.63 -22.60
C THR A 103 20.85 -0.43 -21.66
N ASN A 104 20.58 -0.14 -20.39
CA ASN A 104 21.59 -0.13 -19.34
C ASN A 104 22.02 -1.57 -19.00
N PRO A 105 23.32 -1.93 -19.16
CA PRO A 105 23.82 -3.25 -18.80
C PRO A 105 23.82 -3.53 -17.29
N ASN A 106 23.62 -2.51 -16.45
CA ASN A 106 23.51 -2.64 -15.00
C ASN A 106 22.26 -1.93 -14.47
N PRO A 107 21.05 -2.48 -14.74
CA PRO A 107 19.80 -1.92 -14.28
C PRO A 107 19.63 -2.22 -12.78
N GLY A 108 19.97 -1.24 -11.92
CA GLY A 108 19.83 -1.39 -10.47
C GLY A 108 20.91 -0.71 -9.62
N LEU A 109 21.85 0.00 -10.23
CA LEU A 109 22.84 0.88 -9.56
C LEU A 109 22.63 2.34 -9.96
#